data_AF-A0A7Y2GZZ9-F1
#
_entry.id   AF-A0A7Y2GZZ9-F1
#
_cell.length_a   1.000
_cell.length_b   1.000
_cell.length_c   1.000
_cell.angle_alpha   90.00
_cell.angle_beta   90.00
_cell.angle_gamma   90.00
#
_symmetry.space_group_name_H-M   'P 1'
#
loop_
_entity.id
_entity.type
_entity.pdbx_description
1 polymer ?
#
loop_
_entity_poly.entity_id
_entity_poly.type
_entity_poly.pdbx_seq_one_letter_code
_entity_poly.pdbx_strand_id
1 'polypeptide(L)'
;MEAPQTASTATRARSSVDVVRYDDRITRQFVIATALWGFVGMLVGALIALQLPFWQANLGEYLSYGRLRPLHTNAVIFAFAGNAVFAAIYYSTQRLCKARMYSDWMSKFHFWGWQGI
;
A
#
# COMPACT_ATOMS: atom_id res chain seq x y z
N MET A 1 22.17 -71.37 0.54
CA MET A 1 20.87 -70.97 1.10
C MET A 1 21.10 -69.62 1.76
N GLU A 2 20.76 -68.56 1.03
CA GLU A 2 21.19 -67.17 1.26
C GLU A 2 20.63 -66.56 2.55
N ALA A 3 21.43 -65.72 3.21
CA ALA A 3 21.06 -64.96 4.40
C ALA A 3 20.09 -63.80 4.04
N PRO A 4 19.15 -63.43 4.93
CA PRO A 4 18.15 -62.41 4.64
C PRO A 4 18.77 -61.02 4.65
N GLN A 5 18.74 -60.34 3.50
CA GLN A 5 19.08 -58.93 3.39
C GLN A 5 17.96 -58.08 4.00
N THR A 6 18.16 -57.60 5.22
CA THR A 6 17.30 -56.59 5.84
C THR A 6 17.52 -55.25 5.14
N ALA A 7 16.68 -54.95 4.15
CA ALA A 7 16.67 -53.67 3.46
C ALA A 7 16.31 -52.55 4.45
N SER A 8 17.33 -51.79 4.87
CA SER A 8 17.18 -50.56 5.64
C SER A 8 16.42 -49.53 4.79
N THR A 9 15.12 -49.40 5.06
CA THR A 9 14.27 -48.34 4.48
C THR A 9 14.62 -47.04 5.19
N ALA A 10 15.65 -46.35 4.70
CA ALA A 10 15.98 -45.01 5.15
C ALA A 10 14.87 -44.04 4.72
N THR A 11 13.92 -43.79 5.60
CA THR A 11 12.93 -42.70 5.48
C THR A 11 13.69 -41.38 5.40
N ARG A 12 13.86 -40.85 4.19
CA ARG A 12 14.45 -39.54 3.93
C ARG A 12 13.54 -38.47 4.54
N ALA A 13 13.87 -38.01 5.75
CA ALA A 13 13.23 -36.87 6.38
C ALA A 13 13.31 -35.68 5.42
N ARG A 14 12.17 -35.29 4.83
CA ARG A 14 12.07 -34.03 4.08
C ARG A 14 12.23 -32.91 5.10
N SER A 15 13.35 -32.20 5.04
CA SER A 15 13.49 -30.92 5.74
C SER A 15 12.33 -30.02 5.32
N SER A 16 11.46 -29.64 6.26
CA SER A 16 10.47 -28.61 6.02
C SER A 16 11.23 -27.32 5.75
N VAL A 17 11.28 -26.90 4.48
CA VAL A 17 11.81 -25.59 4.12
C VAL A 17 10.86 -24.58 4.75
N ASP A 18 11.35 -23.78 5.70
CA ASP A 18 10.58 -22.69 6.30
C ASP A 18 10.34 -21.63 5.22
N VAL A 19 9.21 -21.73 4.54
CA VAL A 19 8.80 -20.73 3.54
C VAL A 19 8.24 -19.53 4.28
N VAL A 20 9.01 -18.43 4.32
CA VAL A 20 8.54 -17.16 4.87
C VAL A 20 7.36 -16.67 4.03
N ARG A 21 6.16 -16.64 4.62
CA ARG A 21 4.96 -16.11 3.97
C ARG A 21 4.81 -14.61 4.26
N TYR A 22 5.07 -13.81 3.23
CA TYR A 22 4.85 -12.37 3.25
C TYR A 22 3.36 -12.01 3.36
N ASP A 23 3.08 -10.86 3.96
CA ASP A 23 1.75 -10.24 3.94
C ASP A 23 1.69 -9.17 2.86
N ASP A 24 1.20 -9.57 1.68
CA ASP A 24 0.96 -8.67 0.56
C ASP A 24 -0.44 -8.04 0.60
N ARG A 25 -1.32 -8.42 1.54
CA ARG A 25 -2.70 -7.92 1.59
C ARG A 25 -2.70 -6.42 1.92
N ILE A 26 -1.94 -6.03 2.94
CA ILE A 26 -1.86 -4.62 3.35
C ILE A 26 -1.21 -3.76 2.27
N THR A 27 -0.13 -4.25 1.64
CA THR A 27 0.51 -3.55 0.53
C THR A 27 -0.48 -3.33 -0.62
N ARG A 28 -1.25 -4.36 -0.99
CA ARG A 28 -2.25 -4.23 -2.06
C ARG A 28 -3.31 -3.18 -1.72
N GLN A 29 -3.75 -3.11 -0.46
CA GLN A 29 -4.70 -2.08 -0.02
C GLN A 29 -4.11 -0.67 -0.17
N PHE A 30 -2.87 -0.44 0.28
CA PHE A 30 -2.19 0.84 0.12
C PHE A 30 -1.96 1.21 -1.35
N VAL A 31 -1.63 0.26 -2.22
CA VAL A 31 -1.47 0.52 -3.67
C VAL A 31 -2.79 0.93 -4.31
N ILE A 32 -3.90 0.24 -3.97
CA ILE A 32 -5.23 0.61 -4.48
C ILE A 32 -5.64 2.00 -3.97
N ALA A 33 -5.43 2.28 -2.68
CA ALA A 33 -5.69 3.59 -2.10
C ALA A 33 -4.83 4.69 -2.75
N THR A 34 -3.55 4.40 -3.03
CA THR A 34 -2.66 5.30 -3.77
C THR A 34 -3.25 5.63 -5.14
N ALA A 35 -3.64 4.64 -5.93
CA ALA A 35 -4.21 4.88 -7.25
C ALA A 35 -5.50 5.73 -7.18
N LEU A 36 -6.38 5.44 -6.22
CA LEU A 36 -7.63 6.16 -6.02
C LEU A 36 -7.38 7.61 -5.62
N TRP A 37 -6.56 7.86 -4.60
CA TRP A 37 -6.24 9.21 -4.15
C TRP A 37 -5.40 10.00 -5.16
N GLY A 38 -4.54 9.32 -5.92
CA GLY A 38 -3.83 9.91 -7.05
C GLY A 38 -4.78 10.42 -8.11
N PHE A 39 -5.80 9.63 -8.47
CA PHE A 39 -6.83 10.06 -9.40
C PHE A 39 -7.63 11.27 -8.88
N VAL A 40 -8.09 11.21 -7.63
CA VAL A 40 -8.84 12.31 -6.99
C VAL A 40 -7.99 13.58 -6.89
N GLY A 41 -6.75 13.47 -6.42
CA GLY A 41 -5.83 14.60 -6.28
C GLY A 41 -5.51 15.27 -7.63
N MET A 42 -5.29 14.48 -8.68
CA MET A 42 -5.05 14.99 -10.04
C MET A 42 -6.30 15.65 -10.64
N LEU A 43 -7.50 15.11 -10.40
CA LEU A 43 -8.75 15.73 -10.84
C LEU A 43 -8.97 17.09 -10.17
N VAL A 44 -8.79 17.20 -8.86
CA VAL A 44 -8.88 18.50 -8.16
C VAL A 44 -7.80 19.46 -8.67
N GLY A 45 -6.60 18.93 -8.97
CA GLY A 45 -5.52 19.68 -9.62
C GLY A 45 -5.91 20.27 -10.98
N ALA A 46 -6.59 19.49 -11.82
CA ALA A 46 -7.10 19.94 -13.10
C ALA A 46 -8.19 21.02 -12.93
N LEU A 47 -9.08 20.88 -11.93
CA LEU A 47 -10.10 21.89 -11.62
C LEU A 47 -9.48 23.23 -11.19
N ILE A 48 -8.51 23.22 -10.27
CA ILE A 48 -7.85 24.47 -9.86
C ILE A 48 -7.01 25.09 -10.98
N ALA A 49 -6.46 24.27 -11.88
CA ALA A 49 -5.74 24.76 -13.05
C ALA A 49 -6.69 25.48 -14.03
N LEU A 50 -7.93 25.03 -14.16
CA LEU A 50 -8.96 25.70 -14.97
C LEU A 50 -9.43 27.02 -14.35
N GLN A 51 -9.45 27.12 -13.02
CA GLN A 51 -9.84 28.33 -12.29
C GLN A 51 -8.84 29.49 -12.40
N LEU A 52 -7.59 29.21 -12.79
CA LEU A 52 -6.56 30.25 -12.99
C LEU A 52 -6.86 31.17 -14.19
N PRO A 53 -7.13 30.65 -15.41
CA PRO A 53 -7.49 31.48 -16.55
C PRO A 53 -8.99 31.85 -16.61
N PHE A 54 -9.89 31.01 -16.09
CA PHE A 54 -11.34 31.22 -16.16
C PHE A 54 -11.92 31.48 -14.77
N TRP A 55 -12.10 32.75 -14.41
CA TRP A 55 -12.62 33.13 -13.10
C TRP A 55 -14.05 32.59 -12.85
N GLN A 56 -14.87 32.44 -13.90
CA GLN A 56 -16.22 31.86 -13.84
C GLN A 56 -16.21 30.37 -13.45
N ALA A 57 -15.07 29.68 -13.54
CA ALA A 57 -14.94 28.31 -13.08
C ALA A 57 -14.84 28.20 -11.54
N ASN A 58 -14.87 29.31 -10.80
CA ASN A 58 -15.09 29.29 -9.34
C ASN A 58 -16.57 29.00 -9.05
N LEU A 59 -16.86 27.72 -8.79
CA LEU A 59 -18.21 27.22 -8.55
C LEU A 59 -18.63 27.46 -7.09
N GLY A 60 -18.85 28.73 -6.72
CA GLY A 60 -19.37 29.12 -5.40
C GLY A 60 -18.35 29.04 -4.25
N GLU A 61 -18.85 29.04 -3.01
CA GLU A 61 -18.03 29.22 -1.81
C GLU A 61 -17.09 28.03 -1.52
N TYR A 62 -17.59 26.80 -1.72
CA TYR A 62 -16.86 25.57 -1.38
C TYR A 62 -15.85 25.14 -2.45
N LEU A 63 -16.13 25.42 -3.72
CA LEU A 63 -15.24 25.10 -4.85
C LEU A 63 -14.44 26.33 -5.32
N SER A 64 -14.15 27.25 -4.40
CA SER A 64 -13.30 28.41 -4.67
C SER A 64 -11.82 28.01 -4.70
N TYR A 65 -11.04 28.66 -5.56
CA TYR A 65 -9.61 28.39 -5.73
C TYR A 65 -8.82 28.41 -4.41
N GLY A 66 -9.15 29.36 -3.52
CA GLY A 66 -8.50 29.51 -2.22
C GLY A 66 -8.70 28.31 -1.27
N ARG A 67 -9.82 27.58 -1.39
CA ARG A 67 -10.11 26.38 -0.57
C ARG A 67 -9.67 25.09 -1.25
N LEU A 68 -9.85 25.00 -2.56
CA LEU A 68 -9.48 23.82 -3.34
C LEU A 68 -7.96 23.61 -3.44
N ARG A 69 -7.16 24.68 -3.38
CA ARG A 69 -5.70 24.56 -3.44
C ARG A 69 -5.11 23.82 -2.23
N PRO A 70 -5.40 24.20 -0.97
CA PRO A 70 -5.01 23.40 0.20
C PRO A 70 -5.52 21.95 0.13
N LEU A 71 -6.74 21.75 -0.35
CA LEU A 71 -7.33 20.42 -0.54
C LEU A 71 -6.51 19.58 -1.55
N HIS A 72 -6.21 20.13 -2.71
CA HIS A 72 -5.40 19.48 -3.75
C HIS A 72 -4.02 19.10 -3.22
N THR A 73 -3.31 20.03 -2.59
CA THR A 73 -1.96 19.75 -2.08
C THR A 73 -1.96 18.69 -1.00
N ASN A 74 -2.94 18.74 -0.07
CA ASN A 74 -3.07 17.70 0.97
C ASN A 74 -3.42 16.34 0.37
N ALA A 75 -4.35 16.29 -0.59
CA ALA A 75 -4.71 15.05 -1.27
C ALA A 75 -3.53 14.46 -2.04
N VAL A 76 -2.73 15.26 -2.74
CA VAL A 76 -1.58 14.76 -3.51
C VAL A 76 -0.41 14.35 -2.60
N ILE A 77 -0.14 15.10 -1.54
CA ILE A 77 1.00 14.82 -0.64
C ILE A 77 0.66 13.69 0.33
N PHE A 78 -0.38 13.86 1.15
CA PHE A 78 -0.68 12.91 2.22
C PHE A 78 -1.47 11.71 1.71
N ALA A 79 -2.51 11.95 0.91
CA ALA A 79 -3.36 10.85 0.45
C ALA A 79 -2.72 10.06 -0.70
N PHE A 80 -2.12 10.70 -1.71
CA PHE A 80 -1.44 9.98 -2.79
C PHE A 80 -0.02 9.55 -2.38
N ALA A 81 0.90 10.48 -2.20
CA ALA A 81 2.30 10.14 -1.94
C ALA A 81 2.50 9.42 -0.60
N GLY A 82 1.75 9.79 0.44
CA GLY A 82 1.78 9.09 1.73
C GLY A 82 1.38 7.61 1.61
N ASN A 83 0.26 7.29 0.94
CA ASN A 83 -0.13 5.90 0.71
C ASN A 83 0.92 5.14 -0.13
N ALA A 84 1.55 5.82 -1.11
CA ALA A 84 2.62 5.21 -1.92
C ALA A 84 3.85 4.85 -1.08
N VAL A 85 4.26 5.73 -0.17
CA VAL A 85 5.37 5.49 0.76
C VAL A 85 5.06 4.33 1.69
N PHE A 86 3.85 4.25 2.25
CA PHE A 86 3.45 3.11 3.07
C PHE A 86 3.50 1.80 2.26
N ALA A 87 2.93 1.76 1.05
CA ALA A 87 3.02 0.59 0.18
C ALA A 87 4.48 0.16 -0.05
N ALA A 88 5.34 1.12 -0.39
CA ALA A 88 6.76 0.88 -0.65
C ALA A 88 7.48 0.31 0.58
N ILE A 89 7.27 0.88 1.77
CA ILE A 89 7.89 0.41 3.01
C ILE A 89 7.40 -1.01 3.36
N TYR A 90 6.07 -1.23 3.38
CA TYR A 90 5.50 -2.54 3.71
C TYR A 90 5.94 -3.64 2.73
N TYR A 91 6.11 -3.31 1.45
CA TYR A 91 6.56 -4.24 0.43
C TYR A 91 8.06 -4.53 0.52
N SER A 92 8.87 -3.47 0.59
CA SER A 92 10.34 -3.56 0.53
C SER A 92 10.93 -4.18 1.79
N THR A 93 10.48 -3.76 2.97
CA THR A 93 11.01 -4.21 4.27
C THR A 93 10.89 -5.72 4.41
N GLN A 94 9.72 -6.28 4.07
CA GLN A 94 9.49 -7.73 4.14
C GLN A 94 10.47 -8.52 3.26
N ARG A 95 10.75 -8.02 2.05
CA ARG A 95 11.62 -8.69 1.07
C ARG A 95 13.10 -8.51 1.35
N LEU A 96 13.49 -7.34 1.85
CA LEU A 96 14.87 -7.03 2.22
C LEU A 96 15.29 -7.80 3.48
N CYS A 97 14.45 -7.81 4.51
CA CYS A 97 14.72 -8.52 5.74
C CYS A 97 14.36 -10.02 5.68
N LYS A 98 13.72 -10.47 4.59
CA LYS A 98 13.19 -11.83 4.42
C LYS A 98 12.35 -12.27 5.62
N ALA A 99 11.54 -11.36 6.15
CA ALA A 99 10.75 -11.55 7.35
C ALA A 99 9.32 -11.01 7.15
N ARG A 100 8.33 -11.66 7.76
CA ARG A 100 6.95 -11.16 7.78
C ARG A 100 6.86 -9.94 8.71
N MET A 101 5.94 -9.04 8.40
CA MET A 101 5.64 -7.89 9.26
C MET A 101 5.23 -8.32 10.67
N TYR A 102 5.71 -7.59 11.69
CA TYR A 102 5.60 -7.98 13.10
C TYR A 102 4.16 -8.21 13.57
N SER A 103 3.23 -7.33 13.20
CA SER A 103 1.84 -7.39 13.65
C SER A 103 0.86 -6.98 12.55
N ASP A 104 -0.03 -7.90 12.18
CA ASP A 104 -1.13 -7.66 11.24
C ASP A 104 -2.10 -6.57 11.75
N TRP A 105 -2.25 -6.42 13.08
CA TRP A 105 -3.10 -5.39 13.68
C TRP A 105 -2.50 -4.00 13.48
N MET A 106 -1.20 -3.86 13.70
CA MET A 106 -0.51 -2.58 13.54
C MET A 106 -0.52 -2.12 12.08
N SER A 107 -0.35 -3.04 11.14
CA SER A 107 -0.47 -2.75 9.71
C SER A 107 -1.87 -2.22 9.33
N LYS A 108 -2.93 -2.82 9.89
CA LYS A 108 -4.31 -2.35 9.71
C LYS A 108 -4.57 -1.00 10.37
N PHE A 109 -4.02 -0.77 11.57
CA PHE A 109 -4.13 0.52 12.26
C PHE A 109 -3.51 1.63 11.43
N HIS A 110 -2.31 1.42 10.87
CA HIS A 110 -1.69 2.38 9.96
C HIS A 110 -2.56 2.64 8.72
N PHE A 111 -3.14 1.59 8.12
CA PHE A 111 -4.00 1.76 6.95
C PHE A 111 -5.26 2.57 7.27
N TRP A 112 -6.06 2.14 8.25
CA TRP A 112 -7.31 2.83 8.59
C TRP A 112 -7.07 4.21 9.20
N GLY A 113 -6.01 4.38 10.00
CA GLY A 113 -5.60 5.67 10.51
C GLY A 113 -5.21 6.63 9.39
N TRP A 114 -4.53 6.14 8.34
CA TRP A 114 -4.15 6.96 7.19
C TRP A 114 -5.30 7.23 6.22
N GLN A 115 -6.35 6.40 6.18
CA GLN A 115 -7.57 6.73 5.41
C GLN A 115 -8.50 7.71 6.15
N GLY A 116 -8.31 7.91 7.46
CA GLY A 116 -9.16 8.76 8.28
C GLY A 116 -8.68 10.21 8.45
N ILE A 117 -7.54 10.56 7.86
CA ILE A 117 -6.98 11.93 7.77
C ILE A 117 -7.43 12.62 6.49
#